data_AF-A0A964Q5G7-F1
#
_entry.id   AF-A0A964Q5G7-F1
#
_cell.length_a   1.000
_cell.length_b   1.000
_cell.length_c   1.000
_cell.angle_alpha   90.00
_cell.angle_beta   90.00
_cell.angle_gamma   90.00
#
_symmetry.space_group_name_H-M   'P 1'
#
loop_
_entity.id
_entity.type
_entity.pdbx_description
1 polymer ?
#
loop_
_entity_poly.entity_id
_entity_poly.type
_entity_poly.pdbx_seq_one_letter_code
_entity_poly.pdbx_strand_id
1 'polypeptide(L)'
;MPVQAHPPSPERNLLFAGLGLTLGLLTREKITRAFSEWLLNKTQPLANILVEQKAITQEQKSIIESAVELQIQVDGNEAHALASLKNAGE
;
A
#
# COMPACT_ATOMS: atom_id res chain seq x y z
N MET A 1 -9.39 19.53 14.47
CA MET A 1 -8.13 18.78 14.24
C MET A 1 -7.82 18.90 12.75
N PRO A 2 -6.64 19.36 12.32
CA PRO A 2 -6.35 19.45 10.90
C PRO A 2 -6.17 18.03 10.34
N VAL A 3 -7.00 17.67 9.37
CA VAL A 3 -6.74 16.57 8.44
C VAL A 3 -5.43 16.91 7.74
N GLN A 4 -4.33 16.31 8.22
CA GLN A 4 -3.07 16.40 7.51
C GLN A 4 -3.23 15.57 6.24
N ALA A 5 -3.30 16.26 5.11
CA ALA A 5 -3.06 15.64 3.81
C ALA A 5 -1.62 15.12 3.85
N HIS A 6 -1.45 13.86 4.23
CA HIS A 6 -0.14 13.24 4.33
C HIS A 6 0.51 13.26 2.94
N PRO A 7 1.80 13.65 2.83
CA PRO A 7 2.60 13.31 1.64
C PRO A 7 2.52 11.79 1.39
N PRO A 8 2.88 11.28 0.20
CA PRO A 8 2.89 9.83 -0.03
C PRO A 8 3.87 9.13 0.92
N SER A 9 3.38 8.77 2.11
CA SER A 9 4.16 8.17 3.18
C SER A 9 4.63 6.80 2.70
N PRO A 10 5.94 6.50 2.71
CA PRO A 10 6.46 5.19 2.32
C PRO A 10 5.79 4.05 3.11
N GLU A 11 5.35 4.31 4.34
CA GLU A 11 4.59 3.41 5.19
C GLU A 11 3.27 2.97 4.54
N ARG A 12 2.53 3.91 3.94
CA ARG A 12 1.25 3.62 3.28
C ARG A 12 1.45 2.75 2.04
N ASN A 13 2.54 2.98 1.30
CA ASN A 13 2.90 2.13 0.16
C ASN A 13 3.27 0.71 0.59
N LEU A 14 3.98 0.56 1.72
CA LEU A 14 4.34 -0.74 2.28
C LEU A 14 3.10 -1.49 2.79
N LEU A 15 2.21 -0.80 3.50
CA LEU A 15 0.91 -1.34 3.92
C LEU A 15 0.09 -1.83 2.73
N PHE A 16 0.01 -1.01 1.68
CA PHE A 16 -0.70 -1.37 0.45
C PHE A 16 -0.10 -2.61 -0.21
N ALA A 17 1.23 -2.66 -0.36
CA ALA A 17 1.92 -3.79 -0.96
C ALA A 17 1.75 -5.07 -0.13
N GLY A 18 1.86 -4.97 1.19
CA GLY A 18 1.70 -6.11 2.10
C GLY A 18 0.27 -6.63 2.12
N LEU A 19 -0.73 -5.75 2.25
CA LEU A 19 -2.14 -6.15 2.20
C LEU A 19 -2.52 -6.73 0.85
N GLY A 20 -2.02 -6.16 -0.25
CA GLY A 20 -2.25 -6.74 -1.58
C GLY A 20 -1.64 -8.13 -1.73
N LEU A 21 -0.49 -8.42 -1.11
CA LEU A 21 0.08 -9.79 -1.05
C LEU A 21 -0.76 -10.73 -0.19
N THR A 22 -1.14 -10.30 1.01
CA THR A 22 -1.95 -11.10 1.95
C THR A 22 -3.32 -11.46 1.35
N LEU A 23 -3.93 -10.53 0.62
CA LEU A 23 -5.19 -10.75 -0.09
C LEU A 23 -5.02 -11.57 -1.39
N GLY A 24 -3.78 -11.87 -1.81
CA GLY A 24 -3.48 -12.56 -3.08
C GLY A 24 -3.79 -11.73 -4.34
N LEU A 25 -4.06 -10.44 -4.19
CA LEU A 25 -4.34 -9.51 -5.28
C LEU A 25 -3.05 -9.07 -5.99
N LEU A 26 -1.95 -8.99 -5.24
CA LEU A 26 -0.61 -8.72 -5.73
C LEU A 26 0.25 -9.96 -5.72
N THR A 27 1.19 -10.00 -6.63
CA THR A 27 2.22 -11.04 -6.75
C THR A 27 3.59 -10.39 -6.56
N ARG A 28 4.57 -11.14 -6.03
CA ARG A 28 5.93 -10.62 -5.82
C ARG A 28 6.52 -10.00 -7.09
N GLU A 29 6.33 -10.62 -8.26
CA GLU A 29 6.80 -10.07 -9.54
C GLU A 29 6.22 -8.69 -9.86
N LYS A 30 4.91 -8.53 -9.65
CA LYS A 30 4.20 -7.26 -9.88
C LYS A 30 4.68 -6.17 -8.94
N ILE A 31 4.92 -6.53 -7.67
CA ILE A 31 5.45 -5.60 -6.67
C ILE A 31 6.86 -5.20 -7.04
N THR A 32 7.76 -6.15 -7.34
CA THR A 32 9.14 -5.84 -7.75
C THR A 32 9.17 -4.87 -8.94
N ARG A 33 8.31 -5.09 -9.94
CA ARG A 33 8.23 -4.19 -11.11
C ARG A 33 7.74 -2.79 -10.76
N ALA A 34 6.69 -2.67 -9.95
CA ALA A 34 6.19 -1.37 -9.50
C ALA A 34 7.17 -0.66 -8.55
N PHE A 35 7.90 -1.42 -7.74
CA PHE A 35 8.86 -0.90 -6.79
C PHE A 35 10.07 -0.26 -7.47
N SER A 36 10.56 -0.86 -8.57
CA SER A 36 11.63 -0.27 -9.39
C SER A 36 11.25 1.09 -9.97
N GLU A 37 10.03 1.22 -10.50
CA GLU A 37 9.51 2.50 -11.01
C GLU A 37 9.28 3.51 -9.88
N TRP A 38 8.75 3.06 -8.75
CA TRP A 38 8.57 3.90 -7.56
C TRP A 38 9.91 4.42 -7.03
N LEU A 39 10.97 3.60 -7.07
CA LEU A 39 12.31 4.01 -6.64
C LEU A 39 12.84 5.18 -7.48
N LEU A 40 12.53 5.19 -8.77
CA LEU A 40 12.86 6.24 -9.73
C LEU A 40 11.96 7.47 -9.56
N ASN A 41 10.69 7.28 -9.18
CA ASN A 41 9.70 8.33 -9.07
C ASN A 41 8.91 8.27 -7.75
N LYS A 42 9.60 8.59 -6.65
CA LYS A 42 9.06 8.55 -5.27
C LYS A 42 7.95 9.56 -4.99
N THR A 43 7.63 10.41 -5.96
CA THR A 43 6.56 11.41 -5.86
C THR A 43 5.17 10.80 -6.07
N GLN A 44 5.09 9.62 -6.68
CA GLN A 44 3.82 8.92 -6.89
C GLN A 44 3.64 7.75 -5.91
N PRO A 45 2.40 7.48 -5.48
CA PRO A 45 2.10 6.30 -4.68
C PRO A 45 2.24 5.02 -5.50
N LEU A 46 2.78 3.96 -4.88
CA LEU A 46 2.98 2.65 -5.51
C LEU A 46 1.66 2.08 -6.06
N ALA A 47 0.54 2.38 -5.40
CA ALA A 47 -0.80 1.98 -5.83
C ALA A 47 -1.18 2.50 -7.24
N ASN A 48 -0.77 3.73 -7.59
CA ASN A 48 -1.02 4.27 -8.93
C ASN A 48 -0.14 3.56 -9.96
N ILE A 49 1.14 3.36 -9.65
CA ILE A 49 2.08 2.65 -10.52
C ILE A 49 1.58 1.23 -10.81
N LEU A 50 1.04 0.54 -9.79
CA LEU A 50 0.46 -0.79 -9.94
C LEU A 50 -0.77 -0.79 -10.87
N VAL A 51 -1.64 0.22 -10.81
CA VAL A 51 -2.77 0.35 -11.75
C VAL A 51 -2.29 0.68 -13.15
N GLU A 52 -1.34 1.62 -13.30
CA GLU A 52 -0.78 2.01 -14.59
C GLU A 52 -0.09 0.84 -15.29
N GLN A 53 0.62 -0.01 -14.53
CA GLN A 53 1.25 -1.22 -15.04
C GLN A 53 0.26 -2.37 -15.28
N LYS A 54 -1.05 -2.18 -15.05
CA LYS A 54 -2.09 -3.23 -15.07
C LYS A 54 -1.77 -4.40 -14.14
N ALA A 55 -0.97 -4.15 -13.08
CA ALA A 55 -0.69 -5.13 -12.05
C ALA A 55 -1.94 -5.42 -11.21
N ILE A 56 -2.75 -4.38 -10.96
CA ILE A 56 -4.05 -4.47 -10.30
C ILE A 56 -5.09 -3.66 -11.06
N THR A 57 -6.36 -4.02 -10.90
CA THR A 57 -7.48 -3.20 -11.39
C THR A 57 -7.79 -2.05 -10.43
N GLN A 58 -8.53 -1.05 -10.91
CA GLN A 58 -9.01 0.04 -10.05
C GLN A 58 -9.85 -0.48 -8.87
N GLU A 59 -10.60 -1.56 -9.09
CA GLU A 59 -11.42 -2.21 -8.07
C GLU A 59 -10.55 -2.89 -7.01
N GLN A 60 -9.52 -3.63 -7.42
CA GLN A 60 -8.54 -4.23 -6.51
C GLN A 60 -7.77 -3.16 -5.73
N LYS A 61 -7.39 -2.05 -6.37
CA LYS A 61 -6.80 -0.89 -5.70
C LYS A 61 -7.73 -0.39 -4.60
N SER A 62 -9.02 -0.21 -4.91
CA SER A 62 -10.00 0.26 -3.92
C SER A 62 -10.14 -0.70 -2.74
N ILE A 63 -10.15 -2.02 -2.97
CA ILE A 63 -10.23 -3.03 -1.91
C ILE A 63 -9.01 -2.91 -0.97
N ILE A 64 -7.82 -2.82 -1.54
CA ILE A 64 -6.58 -2.71 -0.76
C ILE A 64 -6.53 -1.36 -0.02
N GLU A 65 -6.92 -0.25 -0.65
CA GLU A 65 -6.98 1.06 0.01
C GLU A 65 -7.96 1.05 1.19
N SER A 66 -9.13 0.45 1.04
CA SER A 66 -10.09 0.30 2.14
C SER A 66 -9.52 -0.52 3.28
N ALA A 67 -8.78 -1.60 2.98
CA ALA A 67 -8.11 -2.40 4.00
C ALA A 67 -7.00 -1.61 4.72
N VAL A 68 -6.24 -0.78 3.97
CA VAL A 68 -5.24 0.12 4.55
C VAL A 68 -5.90 1.11 5.50
N GLU A 69 -6.97 1.78 5.08
CA GLU A 69 -7.72 2.71 5.93
C GLU A 69 -8.31 2.03 7.16
N LEU A 70 -8.81 0.80 7.02
CA LEU A 70 -9.31 0.02 8.13
C LEU A 70 -8.19 -0.30 9.13
N GLN A 71 -7.02 -0.73 8.65
CA GLN A 71 -5.88 -1.02 9.51
C GLN A 71 -5.40 0.23 10.26
N ILE A 72 -5.30 1.38 9.58
CA ILE A 72 -4.93 2.66 10.19
C ILE A 72 -5.94 3.06 11.27
N GLN A 73 -7.24 2.82 11.03
CA GLN A 73 -8.28 3.09 12.03
C GLN A 73 -8.18 2.15 13.24
N VAL A 74 -7.89 0.86 13.01
CA VAL A 74 -7.73 -0.14 14.08
C VAL A 74 -6.50 0.16 14.94
N ASP A 75 -5.37 0.47 14.32
CA ASP A 75 -4.10 0.73 15.01
C ASP A 75 -3.93 2.19 15.47
N GLY A 76 -4.80 3.09 15.02
CA GLY A 76 -4.80 4.51 15.37
C GLY A 76 -3.73 5.35 14.67
N ASN A 77 -2.71 4.75 14.05
CA ASN A 77 -1.74 5.43 13.20
C ASN A 77 -1.14 4.51 12.12
N GLU A 78 -0.54 5.11 11.09
CA GLU A 78 0.07 4.41 9.95
C GLU A 78 1.29 3.55 10.33
N ALA A 79 2.12 4.02 11.27
CA ALA A 79 3.33 3.29 11.70
C ALA A 79 2.99 1.99 12.45
N HIS A 80 1.93 2.04 13.25
CA HIS A 80 1.46 0.95 14.09
C HIS A 80 0.66 -0.05 13.26
N ALA A 81 -0.15 0.43 12.30
CA ALA A 81 -0.74 -0.41 11.26
C ALA A 81 0.33 -1.21 10.50
N LEU A 82 1.43 -0.55 10.11
CA LEU A 82 2.54 -1.23 9.42
C LEU A 82 3.23 -2.27 10.31
N ALA A 83 3.46 -1.93 11.59
CA ALA A 83 4.03 -2.87 12.55
C ALA A 83 3.13 -4.10 12.75
N SER A 84 1.82 -3.90 12.90
CA SER A 84 0.82 -4.96 13.02
C SER A 84 0.80 -5.87 11.79
N LEU A 85 0.85 -5.29 10.58
CA LEU A 85 0.93 -6.08 9.34
C LEU A 85 2.23 -6.89 9.24
N LYS A 86 3.37 -6.32 9.65
CA LYS A 86 4.67 -7.01 9.66
C LYS A 86 4.65 -8.20 10.63
N ASN A 87 4.02 -8.05 11.80
CA ASN A 87 3.88 -9.13 12.79
C ASN A 87 2.94 -10.25 12.31
N ALA A 88 1.95 -9.95 11.45
CA ALA A 88 1.03 -10.95 10.91
C ALA A 88 1.65 -11.85 9.81
N GLY A 89 2.84 -11.50 9.31
CA GLY A 89 3.54 -12.22 8.24
C GLY A 89 4.75 -13.06 8.69
N GLU A 90 5.06 -13.13 9.99
CA GLU A 90 6.07 -14.03 10.59
C GLU A 90 5.43 -15.30 11.15
#